data_AF-A0A9E8S134-F1
#
_entry.id   AF-A0A9E8S134-F1
#
_cell.length_a   1.000
_cell.length_b   1.000
_cell.length_c   1.000
_cell.angle_alpha   90.00
_cell.angle_beta   90.00
_cell.angle_gamma   90.00
#
_symmetry.space_group_name_H-M   'P 1'
#
loop_
_entity.id
_entity.type
_entity.pdbx_description
1 polymer ?
#
loop_
_entity_poly.entity_id
_entity_poly.type
_entity_poly.pdbx_seq_one_letter_code
_entity_poly.pdbx_strand_id
1 'polypeptide(L)' 'MPFSGKVKDGIIWGGGTLDDKGSVIALFETVQYLLHENFQPARDLYFMFGFDEEIGGEMRAKAIAETLKSRGI' A
#
# COMPACT_ATOMS: atom_id res chain seq x y z
N MET A 1 -4.69 7.23 22.32
CA MET A 1 -3.34 7.52 21.78
C MET A 1 -3.39 7.31 20.28
N PRO A 2 -2.72 8.12 19.46
CA PRO A 2 -2.90 8.10 18.01
C PRO A 2 -2.58 6.76 17.35
N PHE A 3 -1.80 5.86 17.97
CA PHE A 3 -1.45 4.57 17.37
C PHE A 3 -2.22 3.37 17.94
N SER A 4 -3.34 3.61 18.62
CA SER A 4 -4.06 2.52 19.30
C SER A 4 -4.84 1.58 18.37
N GLY A 5 -5.21 2.02 17.15
CA GLY A 5 -6.05 1.24 16.24
C GLY A 5 -7.41 0.84 16.84
N LYS A 6 -7.96 1.66 17.75
CA LYS A 6 -9.14 1.28 18.53
C LYS A 6 -10.39 1.30 17.66
N VAL A 7 -11.14 0.21 17.66
CA VAL A 7 -12.47 0.17 17.03
C VAL A 7 -13.52 0.73 17.99
N LYS A 8 -14.31 1.70 17.56
CA LYS A 8 -15.43 2.27 18.30
C LYS A 8 -16.55 2.65 17.33
N ASP A 9 -17.76 2.16 17.58
CA ASP A 9 -18.95 2.44 16.76
C ASP A 9 -18.75 2.10 15.27
N GLY A 10 -18.01 1.01 14.99
CA GLY A 10 -17.67 0.58 13.64
C GLY A 10 -16.53 1.37 12.97
N ILE A 11 -15.93 2.34 13.66
CA ILE A 11 -14.85 3.19 13.15
C ILE A 11 -13.53 2.81 13.80
N ILE A 12 -12.46 2.69 13.01
CA ILE A 12 -11.10 2.46 13.50
C ILE A 12 -10.42 3.81 13.76
N TRP A 13 -9.95 4.02 14.98
CA TRP A 13 -9.29 5.25 15.41
C TRP A 13 -7.77 5.05 15.54
N GLY A 14 -7.02 5.71 14.65
CA GLY A 14 -5.56 5.86 14.76
C GLY A 14 -4.92 6.60 13.58
N GLY A 15 -3.75 7.19 13.78
CA GLY A 15 -2.91 7.75 12.73
C GLY A 15 -2.49 6.65 11.76
N GLY A 16 -2.60 6.92 10.47
CA GLY A 16 -2.47 5.89 9.44
C GLY A 16 -3.78 5.28 8.96
N THR A 17 -4.88 5.35 9.73
CA THR A 17 -6.09 4.57 9.39
C THR A 17 -6.77 5.03 8.11
N LEU A 18 -6.86 6.36 7.90
CA LEU A 18 -7.35 6.96 6.65
C LEU A 18 -6.21 7.15 5.65
N ASP A 19 -5.09 7.70 6.11
CA ASP A 19 -3.92 8.03 5.30
C ASP A 19 -2.69 7.30 5.84
N ASP A 20 -2.26 6.18 5.24
CA ASP A 20 -2.88 5.46 4.12
C ASP A 20 -3.06 3.95 4.39
N LYS A 21 -2.81 3.52 5.63
CA LYS A 21 -2.68 2.11 6.01
C LYS A 21 -3.94 1.32 5.72
N GLY A 22 -5.12 1.94 5.82
CA GLY A 22 -6.38 1.30 5.44
C GLY A 22 -6.37 0.82 3.99
N SER A 23 -5.92 1.68 3.06
CA SER A 23 -5.79 1.37 1.64
C SER A 23 -4.72 0.30 1.38
N VAL A 24 -3.58 0.37 2.08
CA VAL A 24 -2.51 -0.64 1.98
C VAL A 24 -3.01 -2.02 2.40
N ILE A 25 -3.76 -2.11 3.50
CA ILE A 25 -4.35 -3.39 3.94
C ILE A 25 -5.39 -3.89 2.94
N ALA A 26 -6.26 -3.02 2.43
CA ALA A 26 -7.25 -3.42 1.42
C ALA A 26 -6.59 -3.99 0.14
N LEU A 27 -5.43 -3.45 -0.25
CA LEU A 27 -4.65 -3.95 -1.37
C LEU A 27 -4.15 -5.38 -1.12
N PHE A 28 -3.58 -5.64 0.05
CA PHE A 28 -3.12 -6.99 0.42
C PHE A 28 -4.27 -7.99 0.54
N GLU A 29 -5.39 -7.62 1.13
CA GLU A 29 -6.58 -8.47 1.18
C GLU A 29 -7.11 -8.78 -0.22
N THR A 30 -7.11 -7.79 -1.13
CA THR A 30 -7.52 -8.01 -2.53
C THR A 30 -6.58 -8.99 -3.23
N VAL A 31 -5.27 -8.83 -3.07
CA VAL A 31 -4.29 -9.75 -3.66
C VAL A 31 -4.45 -11.16 -3.10
N GLN A 32 -4.62 -11.31 -1.79
CA GLN A 32 -4.87 -12.61 -1.16
C GLN A 32 -6.14 -13.26 -1.71
N TYR A 33 -7.23 -12.51 -1.79
CA TYR A 33 -8.48 -13.00 -2.37
C TYR A 33 -8.31 -13.47 -3.82
N LEU A 34 -7.66 -12.68 -4.67
CA LEU A 34 -7.45 -13.04 -6.07
C LEU A 34 -6.56 -14.29 -6.22
N LEU A 35 -5.55 -14.43 -5.39
CA LEU A 35 -4.72 -15.64 -5.36
C LEU A 35 -5.53 -16.87 -4.95
N HIS A 36 -6.42 -16.75 -3.96
CA HIS A 36 -7.32 -17.84 -3.55
C HIS A 36 -8.28 -18.26 -4.67
N GLU A 37 -8.75 -17.31 -5.47
CA GLU A 37 -9.61 -17.58 -6.64
C GLU A 37 -8.84 -18.08 -7.87
N ASN A 38 -7.53 -18.35 -7.75
CA ASN A 38 -6.63 -18.71 -8.86
C ASN A 38 -6.70 -17.70 -10.02
N PHE A 39 -6.92 -16.43 -9.71
CA PHE A 39 -6.99 -15.38 -10.72
C PHE A 39 -5.60 -15.13 -11.31
N GLN A 40 -5.51 -15.17 -12.64
CA GLN A 40 -4.29 -14.84 -13.37
C GLN A 40 -4.46 -13.47 -14.05
N PRO A 41 -3.74 -12.42 -13.61
CA PRO A 41 -3.81 -11.13 -14.29
C PRO A 41 -3.18 -11.22 -15.67
N ALA A 42 -3.72 -10.46 -16.62
CA ALA A 42 -3.21 -10.40 -18.00
C ALA A 42 -1.87 -9.65 -18.11
N ARG A 43 -1.44 -8.97 -17.05
CA ARG A 43 -0.22 -8.16 -16.95
C ARG A 43 0.39 -8.34 -15.56
N ASP A 44 1.68 -8.08 -15.46
CA ASP A 44 2.36 -8.05 -14.17
C ASP A 44 1.83 -6.89 -13.32
N LEU A 45 1.68 -7.15 -12.02
CA LEU A 45 1.27 -6.16 -11.02
C LEU A 45 2.45 -5.86 -10.11
N TYR A 46 2.81 -4.57 -10.00
CA TYR A 46 3.85 -4.09 -9.10
C TYR A 46 3.24 -3.20 -8.03
N PHE A 47 3.44 -3.58 -6.77
CA PHE A 47 3.06 -2.78 -5.61
C PHE A 47 4.30 -2.10 -5.03
N MET A 48 4.20 -0.80 -4.76
CA MET A 48 5.32 0.04 -4.37
C MET A 48 4.97 0.73 -3.06
N PHE A 49 5.78 0.49 -2.02
CA PHE A 49 5.57 1.05 -0.69
C PHE A 49 6.78 1.91 -0.30
N GLY A 50 6.53 3.18 -0.02
CA GLY A 50 7.51 4.16 0.46
C GLY A 50 7.25 4.56 1.91
N PHE A 51 8.14 5.37 2.50
CA PHE A 51 7.98 5.85 3.88
C PHE A 51 7.97 7.37 4.02
N ASP A 52 8.31 8.09 2.94
CA ASP A 52 8.59 9.53 2.95
C ASP A 52 7.56 10.32 2.15
N GLU A 53 6.41 9.72 1.81
CA GLU A 53 5.32 10.37 1.07
C GLU A 53 4.85 11.65 1.78
N GLU A 54 4.65 11.57 3.11
CA GLU A 54 4.25 12.68 4.00
C GLU A 54 5.22 13.89 3.97
N ILE A 55 6.43 13.71 3.44
CA ILE A 55 7.45 14.77 3.28
C ILE A 55 7.87 14.99 1.82
N GLY A 56 7.13 14.42 0.85
CA GLY A 56 7.30 14.67 -0.58
C GLY A 56 7.85 13.51 -1.41
N GLY A 57 8.23 12.38 -0.82
CA GLY A 57 8.55 11.14 -1.54
C GLY A 57 9.89 11.12 -2.31
N GLU A 58 10.77 12.11 -2.09
CA GLU A 58 12.03 12.26 -2.84
C GLU A 58 13.01 11.09 -2.65
N MET A 59 12.96 10.40 -1.51
CA MET A 59 13.85 9.29 -1.17
C MET A 59 13.35 7.95 -1.70
N ARG A 60 12.05 7.66 -1.64
CA ARG A 60 11.53 6.33 -2.01
C ARG A 60 10.78 6.28 -3.32
N ALA A 61 9.82 7.16 -3.56
CA ALA A 61 9.06 7.12 -4.81
C ALA A 61 10.00 7.28 -6.02
N LYS A 62 10.95 8.22 -5.93
CA LYS A 62 11.97 8.44 -6.97
C LYS A 62 12.87 7.22 -7.18
N ALA A 63 13.42 6.65 -6.10
CA ALA A 63 14.32 5.50 -6.20
C ALA A 63 13.63 4.26 -6.80
N ILE A 64 12.35 4.05 -6.46
CA ILE A 64 11.54 2.97 -7.04
C ILE A 64 11.33 3.21 -8.54
N ALA A 65 10.95 4.43 -8.93
CA ALA A 65 10.75 4.78 -10.34
C ALA A 65 12.03 4.59 -11.18
N GLU A 66 13.19 5.03 -10.66
CA GLU A 66 14.48 4.83 -11.32
C GLU A 66 14.83 3.33 -11.45
N THR A 67 14.53 2.54 -10.41
CA THR A 67 14.74 1.09 -10.42
C THR A 67 13.88 0.40 -11.48
N LEU A 68 12.58 0.69 -11.53
CA LEU A 68 11.68 0.10 -12.54
C LEU A 68 12.12 0.47 -13.96
N LYS A 69 12.45 1.74 -14.19
CA LYS A 69 12.98 2.22 -15.47
C LYS A 69 14.26 1.48 -15.88
N SER A 70 15.19 1.26 -14.95
CA SER A 70 16.43 0.51 -15.22
C SER A 70 16.19 -0.96 -15.58
N ARG A 71 15.06 -1.53 -15.15
CA ARG A 71 14.65 -2.91 -15.45
C ARG A 71 13.85 -3.00 -16.76
N GLY A 72 13.59 -1.88 -17.42
CA GLY A 72 12.75 -1.82 -18.62
C GLY A 72 11.27 -2.05 -18.33
N ILE A 73 10.84 -1.82 -17.08
CA ILE A 73 9.44 -1.82 -16.65
C ILE A 73 8.88 -0.41 -16.79
#